data_AF-A0A849WSU0-F1
#
_entry.id   AF-A0A849WSU0-F1
#
_cell.length_a   1.000
_cell.length_b   1.000
_cell.length_c   1.000
_cell.angle_alpha   90.00
_cell.angle_beta   90.00
_cell.angle_gamma   90.00
#
_symmetry.space_group_name_H-M   'P 1'
#
loop_
_entity.id
_entity.type
_entity.pdbx_description
1 polymer ?
#
loop_
_entity_poly.entity_id
_entity_poly.type
_entity_poly.pdbx_seq_one_letter_code
_entity_poly.pdbx_strand_id
1 'polypeptide(L)'
;MRYPSKTQVKKALQRLRNAEGTRGLPDTASPLDRFRFDLQQTIVHFSNENGLSQREMAALLGIDPPKMSKIFHHRLEEFSTDRLVRLCEKLYPKLRLRVG
;
A
#
# COMPACT_ATOMS: atom_id res chain seq x y z
N MET A 1 24.19 16.80 2.80
CA MET A 1 22.99 16.35 3.54
C MET A 1 23.24 16.57 5.03
N ARG A 2 22.37 17.28 5.77
CA ARG A 2 22.54 17.50 7.23
C ARG A 2 21.73 16.44 7.97
N TYR A 3 22.37 15.69 8.85
CA TYR A 3 21.68 14.68 9.66
C TYR A 3 20.66 15.34 10.61
N PRO A 4 19.51 14.68 10.88
CA PRO A 4 18.53 15.18 11.82
C PRO A 4 19.08 15.25 13.25
N SER A 5 18.58 16.19 14.05
CA SER A 5 18.96 16.35 15.45
C SER A 5 18.41 15.24 16.34
N LYS A 6 19.05 15.00 17.50
CA LYS A 6 18.56 14.02 18.51
C LYS A 6 17.08 14.24 18.86
N THR A 7 16.64 15.50 18.94
CA THR A 7 15.25 15.86 19.24
C THR A 7 14.30 15.49 18.10
N GLN A 8 14.71 15.70 16.84
CA GLN A 8 13.92 15.29 15.67
C GLN A 8 13.77 13.76 15.61
N VAL A 9 14.87 13.03 15.85
CA VAL A 9 14.85 11.56 15.92
C VAL A 9 13.93 11.07 17.04
N LYS A 10 14.05 11.63 18.25
CA LYS A 10 13.19 11.25 19.40
C LYS A 10 11.70 11.49 19.10
N LYS A 11 11.36 12.63 18.49
CA LYS A 11 9.97 12.93 18.08
C LYS A 11 9.47 11.94 17.02
N ALA A 12 10.29 11.60 16.03
CA ALA A 12 9.94 10.62 15.01
C ALA A 12 9.69 9.23 15.63
N LEU A 13 10.61 8.75 16.48
CA LEU A 13 10.46 7.47 17.18
C LEU A 13 9.21 7.43 18.06
N GLN A 14 8.90 8.53 18.77
CA GLN A 14 7.72 8.59 19.61
C GLN A 14 6.41 8.53 18.80
N ARG A 15 6.39 9.11 17.60
CA ARG A 15 5.26 8.98 16.67
C ARG A 15 5.13 7.56 16.12
N LEU A 16 6.26 6.94 15.77
CA LEU A 16 6.29 5.60 15.18
C LEU A 16 5.94 4.50 16.19
N ARG A 17 6.14 4.74 17.51
CA ARG A 17 5.86 3.75 18.56
C ARG A 17 4.44 3.19 18.53
N ASN A 18 3.45 4.01 18.16
CA ASN A 18 2.06 3.61 18.08
C ASN A 18 1.54 3.55 16.63
N ALA A 19 2.42 3.77 15.64
CA ALA A 19 2.03 3.73 14.25
C ALA A 19 1.97 2.27 13.77
N GLU A 20 0.91 1.93 13.05
CA GLU A 20 0.86 0.64 12.37
C GLU A 20 1.83 0.65 11.19
N GLY A 21 2.83 -0.24 11.23
CA GLY A 21 3.74 -0.46 10.12
C GLY A 21 3.08 -1.23 8.98
N THR A 22 3.69 -1.15 7.80
CA THR A 22 3.38 -2.02 6.66
C THR A 22 3.89 -3.43 6.93
N ARG A 23 3.07 -4.44 6.64
CA ARG A 23 3.48 -5.85 6.76
C ARG A 23 4.29 -6.26 5.54
N GLY A 24 5.48 -6.79 5.76
CA GLY A 24 6.28 -7.40 4.70
C GLY A 24 5.75 -8.80 4.33
N LEU A 25 6.14 -9.27 3.15
CA LEU A 25 5.96 -10.67 2.78
C LEU A 25 6.94 -11.56 3.58
N PRO A 26 6.51 -12.71 4.12
CA PRO A 26 7.43 -13.71 4.65
C PRO A 26 8.22 -14.38 3.52
N ASP A 27 9.40 -14.91 3.83
CA ASP A 27 10.23 -15.62 2.83
C ASP A 27 9.51 -16.83 2.23
N THR A 28 8.64 -17.47 3.01
CA THR A 28 7.80 -18.62 2.63
C THR A 28 6.51 -18.23 1.91
N ALA A 29 6.34 -16.97 1.49
CA ALA A 29 5.12 -16.50 0.83
C ALA A 29 4.82 -17.28 -0.45
N SER A 30 3.56 -17.70 -0.60
CA SER A 30 3.09 -18.43 -1.78
C SER A 30 3.13 -17.53 -3.04
N PRO A 31 3.10 -18.11 -4.25
CA PRO A 31 2.97 -17.32 -5.49
C PRO A 31 1.76 -16.39 -5.47
N LEU A 32 0.64 -16.84 -4.87
CA LEU A 32 -0.56 -16.03 -4.73
C LEU A 32 -0.35 -14.83 -3.79
N ASP A 33 0.36 -15.02 -2.67
CA ASP A 33 0.66 -13.94 -1.74
C ASP A 33 1.54 -12.88 -2.39
N ARG A 34 2.56 -13.33 -3.14
CA ARG A 34 3.44 -12.44 -3.92
C ARG A 34 2.67 -11.67 -4.97
N PHE A 35 1.79 -12.34 -5.73
CA PHE A 35 0.94 -11.69 -6.71
C PHE A 35 0.03 -10.62 -6.09
N ARG A 36 -0.59 -10.93 -4.94
CA ARG A 36 -1.45 -9.97 -4.21
C ARG A 36 -0.63 -8.78 -3.67
N PHE A 37 0.60 -9.03 -3.23
CA PHE A 37 1.53 -7.97 -2.85
C PHE A 37 1.87 -7.06 -4.04
N ASP A 38 2.16 -7.62 -5.22
CA ASP A 38 2.48 -6.85 -6.42
C ASP A 38 1.31 -5.95 -6.86
N LEU A 39 0.08 -6.44 -6.78
CA LEU A 39 -1.12 -5.64 -7.01
C LEU A 39 -1.21 -4.46 -6.02
N GLN A 40 -0.95 -4.72 -4.73
CA GLN A 40 -0.95 -3.68 -3.71
C GLN A 40 0.17 -2.64 -3.94
N GLN A 41 1.37 -3.09 -4.33
CA GLN A 41 2.48 -2.20 -4.66
C GLN A 41 2.15 -1.33 -5.87
N THR A 42 1.45 -1.86 -6.87
CA THR A 42 0.98 -1.11 -8.04
C THR A 42 0.10 0.08 -7.63
N ILE A 43 -0.82 -0.13 -6.67
CA ILE A 43 -1.69 0.93 -6.15
C ILE A 43 -0.90 1.98 -5.38
N VAL A 44 0.03 1.56 -4.50
CA VAL A 44 0.85 2.49 -3.69
C VAL A 44 1.82 3.27 -4.57
N HIS A 45 2.40 2.62 -5.58
CA HIS A 45 3.27 3.26 -6.56
C HIS A 45 2.54 4.38 -7.29
N PHE A 46 1.34 4.12 -7.82
CA PHE A 46 0.51 5.14 -8.45
C PHE A 46 0.27 6.34 -7.52
N SER A 47 -0.06 6.09 -6.25
CA SER A 47 -0.26 7.16 -5.27
C SER A 47 0.97 8.02 -5.09
N ASN A 48 2.14 7.39 -4.98
CA ASN A 48 3.42 8.07 -4.76
C ASN A 48 3.83 8.90 -5.98
N GLU A 49 3.69 8.35 -7.19
CA GLU A 49 4.01 9.07 -8.44
C GLU A 49 3.13 10.31 -8.64
N ASN A 50 1.87 10.24 -8.20
CA ASN A 50 0.91 11.33 -8.35
C ASN A 50 0.82 12.23 -7.10
N GLY A 51 1.63 11.99 -6.06
CA GLY A 51 1.61 12.77 -4.82
C GLY A 51 0.29 12.71 -4.05
N LEU A 52 -0.49 11.65 -4.22
CA LEU A 52 -1.83 11.51 -3.63
C LEU A 52 -1.74 11.00 -2.19
N SER A 53 -2.59 11.55 -1.32
CA SER A 53 -2.83 11.03 0.02
C SER A 53 -3.73 9.79 0.00
N GLN A 54 -3.72 9.02 1.08
CA GLN A 54 -4.62 7.86 1.23
C GLN A 54 -6.10 8.25 1.09
N ARG A 55 -6.49 9.46 1.52
CA ARG A 55 -7.88 9.94 1.40
C ARG A 55 -8.25 10.24 -0.06
N GLU A 56 -7.33 10.83 -0.82
CA GLU A 56 -7.55 11.10 -2.24
C GLU A 56 -7.57 9.81 -3.05
N MET A 57 -6.69 8.85 -2.74
CA MET A 57 -6.73 7.51 -3.34
C MET A 57 -8.04 6.78 -3.05
N ALA A 58 -8.55 6.87 -1.83
CA ALA A 58 -9.83 6.28 -1.46
C ALA A 58 -10.98 6.86 -2.30
N ALA A 59 -11.01 8.18 -2.46
CA ALA A 59 -11.99 8.87 -3.29
C ALA A 59 -11.86 8.49 -4.78
N LEU A 60 -10.63 8.47 -5.31
CA LEU A 60 -10.33 8.10 -6.70
C LEU A 60 -10.79 6.68 -7.03
N LEU A 61 -10.51 5.73 -6.13
CA LEU A 61 -10.87 4.32 -6.31
C LEU A 61 -12.32 4.00 -5.93
N GLY A 62 -13.02 4.94 -5.28
CA GLY A 62 -14.38 4.76 -4.79
C GLY A 62 -14.46 3.71 -3.67
N ILE A 63 -13.52 3.73 -2.73
CA ILE A 63 -13.52 2.85 -1.54
C ILE A 63 -13.41 3.66 -0.25
N ASP A 64 -13.82 3.06 0.87
CA ASP A 64 -13.77 3.74 2.16
C ASP A 64 -12.32 4.01 2.62
N PRO A 65 -12.02 5.15 3.28
CA PRO A 65 -10.68 5.45 3.80
C PRO A 65 -10.06 4.36 4.69
N PRO A 66 -10.80 3.66 5.57
CA PRO A 66 -10.24 2.55 6.34
C PRO A 66 -9.77 1.38 5.47
N LYS A 67 -10.46 1.10 4.35
CA LYS A 67 -10.07 0.06 3.39
C LYS A 67 -8.81 0.47 2.63
N MET A 68 -8.72 1.74 2.24
CA MET A 68 -7.51 2.27 1.61
C MET A 68 -6.31 2.17 2.56
N SER A 69 -6.48 2.54 3.83
CA SER A 69 -5.43 2.38 4.84
C SER A 69 -4.93 0.93 4.95
N LYS A 70 -5.84 -0.05 4.97
CA LYS A 70 -5.47 -1.49 4.96
C LYS A 70 -4.63 -1.87 3.74
N ILE A 71 -4.97 -1.38 2.53
CA ILE A 71 -4.17 -1.61 1.32
C ILE A 71 -2.77 -1.00 1.47
N PHE A 72 -2.65 0.24 1.95
CA PHE A 72 -1.34 0.89 2.16
C PHE A 72 -0.45 0.17 3.18
N HIS A 73 -1.05 -0.52 4.15
CA HIS A 73 -0.33 -1.27 5.18
C HIS A 73 -0.17 -2.77 4.89
N HIS A 74 -0.48 -3.21 3.66
CA HIS A 74 -0.44 -4.62 3.24
C HIS A 74 -1.25 -5.56 4.17
N ARG A 75 -2.46 -5.12 4.53
CA ARG A 75 -3.43 -5.89 5.32
C ARG A 75 -4.56 -6.32 4.40
N LEU A 76 -4.24 -7.32 3.58
CA LEU A 76 -5.08 -7.75 2.46
C LEU A 76 -6.06 -8.87 2.81
N GLU A 77 -6.16 -9.28 4.07
CA GLU A 77 -6.98 -10.42 4.53
C GLU A 77 -8.46 -10.26 4.16
N GLU A 78 -8.95 -9.02 4.11
CA GLU A 78 -10.34 -8.68 3.76
C GLU A 78 -10.56 -8.39 2.25
N PHE A 79 -9.51 -8.50 1.44
CA PHE A 79 -9.54 -8.20 0.01
C PHE A 79 -9.41 -9.48 -0.79
N SER A 80 -10.42 -9.80 -1.60
CA SER A 80 -10.26 -10.83 -2.63
C SER A 80 -9.24 -10.38 -3.68
N THR A 81 -8.61 -11.34 -4.36
CA THR A 81 -7.66 -11.03 -5.44
C THR A 81 -8.36 -10.31 -6.59
N ASP A 82 -9.59 -10.73 -6.95
CA ASP A 82 -10.44 -10.06 -7.94
C ASP A 82 -10.65 -8.58 -7.59
N ARG A 83 -10.91 -8.27 -6.32
CA ARG A 83 -11.08 -6.89 -5.86
C ARG A 83 -9.82 -6.07 -6.06
N LEU A 84 -8.63 -6.61 -5.75
CA LEU A 84 -7.36 -5.92 -5.96
C LEU A 84 -7.10 -5.67 -7.45
N VAL A 85 -7.39 -6.64 -8.31
CA VAL A 85 -7.30 -6.50 -9.77
C VAL A 85 -8.19 -5.37 -10.26
N ARG A 86 -9.47 -5.35 -9.88
CA ARG A 86 -10.40 -4.27 -10.28
C ARG A 86 -9.94 -2.89 -9.84
N LEU A 87 -9.32 -2.79 -8.66
CA LEU A 87 -8.75 -1.51 -8.20
C LEU A 87 -7.57 -1.09 -9.06
N CYS A 88 -6.71 -2.03 -9.46
CA CYS A 88 -5.59 -1.75 -10.36
C CYS A 88 -6.06 -1.36 -11.77
N GLU A 89 -7.11 -2.01 -12.30
CA GLU A 89 -7.70 -1.69 -13.60
C GLU A 89 -8.24 -0.24 -13.67
N LYS A 90 -8.78 0.27 -12.55
CA LYS A 90 -9.22 1.68 -12.47
C LYS A 90 -8.07 2.67 -12.63
N LEU A 91 -6.87 2.32 -12.16
CA LEU A 91 -5.67 3.16 -12.25
C LEU A 91 -4.96 2.97 -13.60
N TYR A 92 -4.92 1.72 -14.07
CA TYR A 92 -4.24 1.31 -15.29
C TYR A 92 -5.17 0.45 -16.16
N PRO A 93 -6.03 1.05 -17.00
CA PRO A 93 -7.02 0.31 -17.80
C PRO A 93 -6.43 -0.69 -18.81
N LYS A 94 -5.13 -0.58 -19.10
CA LYS A 94 -4.40 -1.49 -20.01
C LYS A 94 -3.39 -2.37 -19.27
N LEU A 95 -3.54 -2.53 -17.95
CA LEU A 95 -2.65 -3.34 -17.14
C LEU A 95 -2.62 -4.78 -17.64
N ARG A 96 -1.41 -5.28 -17.92
CA ARG A 96 -1.18 -6.70 -18.23
C ARG A 96 -0.56 -7.36 -17.02
N LEU A 97 -1.34 -8.20 -16.35
CA LEU A 97 -0.89 -8.98 -15.21
C LEU A 97 -0.15 -10.21 -15.73
N ARG A 98 1.09 -10.42 -15.27
CA ARG A 98 1.84 -11.65 -15.48
C ARG A 98 1.74 -12.47 -14.21
N VAL A 99 1.25 -13.69 -14.33
CA VAL A 99 1.25 -14.68 -13.25
C VAL A 99 2.32 -15.70 -13.61
N GLY A 100 3.30 -15.89 -12.73
CA GLY A 100 4.43 -16.80 -12.90
C GLY A 100 4.46 -17.85 -11.81
#